data_AF-N1U2U0-F1
#
_entry.id   AF-N1U2U0-F1
#
_cell.length_a   1.000
_cell.length_b   1.000
_cell.length_c   1.000
_cell.angle_alpha   90.00
_cell.angle_beta   90.00
_cell.angle_gamma   90.00
#
_symmetry.space_group_name_H-M   'P 1'
#
loop_
_entity.id
_entity.type
_entity.pdbx_description
1 polymer ?
#
loop_
_entity_poly.entity_id
_entity_poly.type
_entity_poly.pdbx_seq_one_letter_code
_entity_poly.pdbx_strand_id
1 'polypeptide(L)'
;MKQMRINFLTTLLLIFSIGLNAQRQQIETITIKGENYIVRLDDSGFSVVNSKGNRILSLPLKDSEGIKTFEFKDFNKDGYEDIFLEWSNLFVNDLRSLYLFIPSSGKFRK
;
A
#
# COMPACT_ATOMS: atom_id res chain seq x y z
N MET A 1 20.11 -43.66 12.76
CA MET A 1 18.65 -43.40 12.94
C MET A 1 18.43 -43.16 14.43
N LYS A 2 17.91 -42.04 14.95
CA LYS A 2 16.89 -41.12 14.44
C LYS A 2 17.09 -39.80 15.24
N GLN A 3 17.65 -38.78 14.58
CA GLN A 3 17.74 -37.41 15.08
C GLN A 3 16.37 -36.73 14.90
N MET A 4 16.09 -35.74 15.76
CA MET A 4 15.02 -34.74 15.66
C MET A 4 13.58 -35.20 15.93
N ARG A 5 13.19 -35.10 17.19
CA ARG A 5 11.85 -34.66 17.57
C ARG A 5 12.03 -33.49 18.53
N ILE A 6 11.10 -32.53 18.48
CA ILE A 6 11.09 -31.23 19.17
C ILE A 6 11.70 -30.12 18.31
N ASN A 7 10.92 -29.67 17.32
CA ASN A 7 10.96 -28.32 16.73
C ASN A 7 9.56 -27.98 16.17
N PHE A 8 8.51 -28.26 16.95
CA PHE A 8 7.12 -27.91 16.61
C PHE A 8 6.51 -26.90 17.60
N LEU A 9 7.31 -26.38 18.53
CA LEU A 9 6.83 -25.40 19.53
C LEU A 9 7.38 -23.98 19.32
N THR A 10 8.27 -23.78 18.35
CA THR A 10 8.79 -22.45 17.99
C THR A 10 8.07 -21.82 16.79
N THR A 11 7.30 -22.58 16.02
CA THR A 11 6.56 -22.07 14.86
C THR A 11 5.16 -21.53 15.21
N LEU A 12 4.68 -21.75 16.45
CA LEU A 12 3.35 -21.28 16.89
C LEU A 12 3.42 -20.01 17.76
N LEU A 13 4.61 -19.58 18.18
CA LEU A 13 4.83 -18.40 19.02
C LEU A 13 5.32 -17.17 18.25
N LEU A 14 4.90 -17.04 16.98
CA LEU A 14 5.05 -15.79 16.21
C LEU A 14 3.73 -15.36 15.54
N ILE A 15 2.63 -16.00 15.90
CA ILE A 15 1.28 -15.70 15.36
C ILE A 15 0.42 -14.95 16.39
N PHE A 16 0.94 -14.64 17.58
CA PHE A 16 0.16 -14.02 18.67
C PHE A 16 0.81 -12.78 19.33
N SER A 17 1.81 -12.16 18.70
CA SER A 17 2.50 -10.98 19.27
C SER A 17 2.28 -9.66 18.51
N ILE A 18 1.41 -9.60 17.49
CA ILE A 18 1.17 -8.35 16.73
C ILE A 18 -0.29 -7.87 16.84
N GLY A 19 -1.15 -8.63 17.54
CA GLY A 19 -2.48 -8.16 17.89
C GLY A 19 -2.40 -7.17 19.05
N LEU A 20 -2.28 -5.87 18.74
CA LEU A 20 -2.87 -4.73 19.47
C LEU A 20 -2.58 -3.33 18.85
N ASN A 21 -1.85 -3.22 17.71
CA ASN A 21 -1.64 -1.93 16.99
C ASN A 21 -1.42 -2.07 15.46
N ALA A 22 -1.92 -3.13 14.81
CA ALA A 22 -1.51 -3.53 13.46
C ALA A 22 -2.37 -2.96 12.30
N GLN A 23 -2.84 -1.71 12.37
CA GLN A 23 -3.89 -1.23 11.45
C GLN A 23 -3.47 -0.22 10.37
N ARG A 24 -2.17 0.04 10.17
CA ARG A 24 -1.71 1.00 9.16
C ARG A 24 -0.65 0.47 8.18
N GLN A 25 -0.34 -0.82 8.19
CA GLN A 25 0.62 -1.39 7.23
C GLN A 25 -0.12 -2.12 6.13
N GLN A 26 -0.19 -1.50 4.95
CA GLN A 26 -0.63 -2.12 3.71
C GLN A 26 0.48 -1.94 2.68
N ILE A 27 1.02 -3.04 2.17
CA ILE A 27 2.07 -3.03 1.15
C ILE A 27 1.62 -3.94 0.02
N GLU A 28 1.55 -3.39 -1.18
CA GLU A 28 1.15 -4.12 -2.38
C GLU A 28 2.14 -3.91 -3.51
N THR A 29 2.20 -4.88 -4.42
CA THR A 29 2.89 -4.74 -5.70
C THR A 29 1.84 -4.77 -6.80
N ILE A 30 1.88 -3.76 -7.66
CA ILE A 30 0.99 -3.67 -8.82
C ILE A 30 1.79 -3.66 -10.11
N THR A 31 1.13 -4.00 -11.22
CA THR A 31 1.75 -4.06 -12.53
C THR A 31 0.98 -3.16 -13.51
N ILE A 32 1.57 -2.04 -13.89
CA ILE A 32 0.99 -1.13 -14.88
C ILE A 32 1.76 -1.29 -16.19
N LYS A 33 1.11 -1.81 -17.24
CA LYS A 33 1.71 -2.10 -18.56
C LYS A 33 3.02 -2.90 -18.50
N GLY A 34 3.10 -3.87 -17.59
CA GLY A 34 4.28 -4.73 -17.43
C GLY A 34 5.39 -4.17 -16.54
N GLU A 35 5.25 -2.94 -16.03
CA GLU A 35 6.16 -2.36 -15.04
C GLU A 35 5.60 -2.55 -13.63
N ASN A 36 6.46 -2.95 -12.71
CA ASN A 36 6.09 -3.18 -11.31
C ASN A 36 6.26 -1.92 -10.46
N TYR A 37 5.30 -1.68 -9.57
CA TYR A 37 5.33 -0.61 -8.59
C TYR A 37 5.05 -1.17 -7.21
N ILE A 38 5.78 -0.69 -6.22
CA ILE A 38 5.58 -1.00 -4.82
C ILE A 38 4.81 0.15 -4.19
N VAL A 39 3.68 -0.17 -3.58
CA VAL A 39 2.77 0.78 -2.95
C VAL A 39 2.80 0.49 -1.46
N ARG A 40 2.98 1.54 -0.67
CA ARG A 40 3.12 1.44 0.79
C ARG A 40 2.21 2.44 1.45
N LEU A 41 1.42 1.97 2.38
CA LEU A 41 0.83 2.73 3.46
C LEU A 41 1.45 2.19 4.74
N ASP A 42 2.25 3.02 5.41
CA ASP A 42 2.92 2.69 6.67
C ASP A 42 3.11 3.96 7.52
N ASP A 43 3.89 3.85 8.60
CA ASP A 43 4.13 4.97 9.53
C ASP A 43 4.92 6.13 8.90
N SER A 44 5.51 5.94 7.71
CA SER A 44 6.14 7.00 6.91
C SER A 44 5.12 7.77 6.05
N GLY A 45 3.91 7.25 5.92
CA GLY A 45 2.82 7.78 5.10
C GLY A 45 2.47 6.88 3.90
N PHE A 46 1.93 7.48 2.85
CA PHE A 46 1.58 6.79 1.61
C PHE A 46 2.61 7.05 0.52
N SER A 47 3.07 6.02 -0.18
CA SER A 47 3.99 6.18 -1.30
C SER A 47 3.87 5.11 -2.37
N VAL A 48 4.24 5.50 -3.59
CA VAL A 48 4.37 4.60 -4.73
C VAL A 48 5.78 4.71 -5.28
N VAL A 49 6.45 3.58 -5.42
CA VAL A 49 7.83 3.47 -5.85
C VAL A 49 7.87 2.60 -7.11
N ASN A 50 8.52 3.06 -8.17
CA ASN A 50 8.64 2.28 -9.40
C ASN A 50 9.78 1.25 -9.33
N SER A 51 9.91 0.42 -10.36
CA SER A 51 10.95 -0.61 -10.52
C SER A 51 12.38 -0.09 -10.39
N LYS A 52 12.61 1.22 -10.62
CA LYS A 52 13.92 1.88 -10.50
C LYS A 52 14.20 2.42 -9.10
N GLY A 53 13.28 2.25 -8.15
CA GLY A 53 13.39 2.80 -6.79
C GLY A 53 12.99 4.27 -6.67
N ASN A 54 12.48 4.90 -7.74
CA ASN A 54 12.04 6.29 -7.70
C ASN A 54 10.64 6.38 -7.08
N ARG A 55 10.46 7.28 -6.11
CA ARG A 55 9.15 7.57 -5.53
C ARG A 55 8.37 8.48 -6.51
N ILE A 56 7.32 7.94 -7.11
CA ILE A 56 6.50 8.63 -8.13
C ILE A 56 5.25 9.30 -7.56
N LEU A 57 4.84 8.89 -6.35
CA LEU A 57 3.84 9.54 -5.53
C LEU A 57 4.26 9.42 -4.07
N SER A 58 4.15 10.52 -3.32
CA SER A 58 4.51 10.58 -1.89
C SER A 58 3.55 11.50 -1.17
N LEU A 59 2.83 10.97 -0.20
CA LEU A 59 2.11 11.73 0.81
C LEU A 59 2.79 11.44 2.14
N PRO A 60 3.51 12.41 2.73
CA PRO A 60 4.13 12.19 4.04
C PRO A 60 3.06 11.88 5.09
N LEU A 61 3.49 11.31 6.22
CA LEU A 61 2.62 10.97 7.36
C LEU A 61 1.55 12.02 7.66
N LYS A 62 1.94 13.30 7.79
CA LYS A 62 1.03 14.42 8.07
C LYS A 62 -0.12 14.59 7.06
N ASP A 63 0.10 14.17 5.82
CA ASP A 63 -0.85 14.33 4.71
C ASP A 63 -1.58 13.00 4.41
N SER A 64 -1.28 11.94 5.17
CA SER A 64 -1.78 10.57 4.95
C SER A 64 -2.24 9.86 6.24
N GLU A 65 -2.23 10.56 7.38
CA GLU A 65 -2.60 10.03 8.70
C GLU A 65 -4.02 9.47 8.74
N GLY A 66 -4.92 10.07 7.96
CA GLY A 66 -6.29 9.61 7.83
C GLY A 66 -6.52 8.54 6.77
N ILE A 67 -5.51 8.04 6.05
CA ILE A 67 -5.73 6.99 5.05
C ILE A 67 -5.87 5.65 5.76
N LYS A 68 -7.01 5.00 5.53
CA LYS A 68 -7.36 3.69 6.08
C LYS A 68 -6.80 2.55 5.24
N THR A 69 -6.97 2.65 3.93
CA THR A 69 -6.61 1.63 2.95
C THR A 69 -6.49 2.25 1.57
N PHE A 70 -5.94 1.51 0.62
CA PHE A 70 -5.96 1.85 -0.80
C PHE A 70 -6.43 0.70 -1.67
N GLU A 71 -6.88 1.01 -2.89
CA GLU A 71 -7.25 0.07 -3.96
C GLU A 71 -6.67 0.54 -5.30
N PHE A 72 -6.37 -0.41 -6.17
CA PHE A 72 -5.97 -0.17 -7.56
C PHE A 72 -7.00 -0.66 -8.55
N LYS A 73 -7.38 0.22 -9.48
CA LYS A 73 -8.31 -0.10 -10.55
C LYS A 73 -8.21 0.93 -11.66
N ASP A 74 -8.45 0.51 -12.89
CA ASP A 74 -8.63 1.43 -14.02
C ASP A 74 -10.01 2.11 -13.90
N PHE A 75 -10.06 3.29 -13.26
CA PHE A 75 -11.31 4.01 -13.00
C PHE A 75 -11.74 4.84 -14.22
N ASN A 76 -10.79 5.36 -14.99
CA ASN A 76 -11.05 6.20 -16.15
C ASN A 76 -11.13 5.42 -17.48
N LYS A 77 -10.85 4.12 -17.48
CA LYS A 77 -10.84 3.19 -18.62
C LYS A 77 -9.78 3.52 -19.68
N ASP A 78 -8.65 4.07 -19.28
CA ASP A 78 -7.53 4.37 -20.19
C ASP A 78 -6.56 3.18 -20.36
N GLY A 79 -6.81 2.08 -19.67
CA GLY A 79 -6.01 0.86 -19.70
C GLY A 79 -4.79 0.90 -18.76
N TYR A 80 -4.75 1.83 -17.81
CA TYR A 80 -3.77 1.93 -16.73
C TYR A 80 -4.49 1.91 -15.38
N GLU A 81 -3.91 1.24 -14.38
CA GLU A 81 -4.50 1.23 -13.03
C GLU A 81 -4.27 2.57 -12.33
N ASP A 82 -5.33 3.10 -11.72
CA ASP A 82 -5.33 4.30 -10.89
C ASP A 82 -5.34 3.94 -9.40
N ILE A 83 -5.09 4.91 -8.53
CA ILE A 83 -5.09 4.73 -7.07
C ILE A 83 -6.36 5.33 -6.47
N PHE A 84 -7.04 4.54 -5.67
CA PHE A 84 -8.11 5.01 -4.81
C PHE A 84 -7.71 4.91 -3.34
N LEU A 85 -7.79 6.03 -2.62
CA LEU A 85 -7.48 6.11 -1.19
C LEU A 85 -8.77 6.24 -0.40
N GLU A 86 -9.01 5.34 0.54
CA GLU A 86 -10.12 5.41 1.51
C GLU A 86 -9.61 6.04 2.81
N TRP A 87 -10.35 7.01 3.34
CA TRP A 87 -9.95 7.75 4.55
C TRP A 87 -10.81 7.36 5.77
N SER A 88 -10.17 7.16 6.92
CA SER A 88 -10.78 6.88 8.22
C SER A 88 -10.89 8.13 9.10
N ASN A 89 -11.68 9.16 8.75
CA ASN A 89 -12.34 10.00 9.78
C ASN A 89 -13.31 11.07 9.28
N LEU A 90 -14.19 11.47 10.22
CA LEU A 90 -15.30 12.45 10.19
C LEU A 90 -14.96 13.91 9.84
N PHE A 91 -13.69 14.27 9.67
CA PHE A 91 -13.23 15.65 9.47
C PHE A 91 -12.69 15.94 8.06
N VAL A 92 -12.71 14.93 7.17
CA VAL A 92 -12.38 15.10 5.76
C VAL A 92 -13.70 15.15 4.98
N ASN A 93 -13.96 16.25 4.27
CA ASN A 93 -15.20 16.40 3.46
C ASN A 93 -15.31 15.31 2.37
N ASP A 94 -14.17 14.83 1.87
CA ASP A 94 -14.08 13.72 0.93
C ASP A 94 -13.42 12.53 1.61
N LEU A 95 -14.21 11.49 1.87
CA LEU A 95 -13.73 10.20 2.40
C LEU A 95 -12.86 9.42 1.40
N ARG A 96 -12.60 10.00 0.22
CA ARG A 96 -12.08 9.33 -0.96
C ARG A 96 -11.15 10.27 -1.73
N SER A 97 -10.03 9.76 -2.20
CA SER A 97 -9.20 10.46 -3.18
C SER A 97 -8.83 9.51 -4.30
N LEU A 98 -9.02 9.95 -5.54
CA LEU A 98 -8.60 9.24 -6.74
C LEU A 98 -7.32 9.89 -7.25
N TYR A 99 -6.32 9.10 -7.63
CA TYR A 99 -5.15 9.56 -8.35
C TYR A 99 -5.04 8.78 -9.65
N LEU A 100 -5.16 9.48 -10.77
CA LEU A 100 -5.07 8.91 -12.10
C LEU A 100 -3.62 8.69 -12.50
N PHE A 101 -3.31 7.55 -13.09
CA PHE A 101 -2.01 7.34 -13.71
C PHE A 101 -1.90 8.17 -15.00
N ILE A 102 -0.79 8.88 -15.18
CA ILE A 102 -0.55 9.71 -16.38
C ILE A 102 0.59 9.08 -17.19
N PRO A 103 0.29 8.30 -18.26
CA PRO A 103 1.29 7.51 -18.98
C PRO A 103 2.45 8.33 -19.54
N SER A 104 2.17 9.55 -20.02
CA SER A 104 3.19 10.44 -20.57
C SER A 104 4.24 10.88 -19.55
N SER A 105 3.92 10.83 -18.26
CA SER A 105 4.81 11.26 -17.18
C SER A 105 5.28 10.12 -16.28
N GLY A 106 4.61 8.97 -16.30
CA GLY A 106 4.85 7.86 -15.38
C GLY A 106 4.55 8.22 -13.92
N LYS A 107 3.64 9.17 -13.67
CA LYS A 107 3.27 9.67 -12.35
C LYS A 107 1.77 9.63 -12.15
N PHE A 108 1.37 9.70 -10.89
CA PHE A 108 -0.03 9.82 -10.47
C PHE A 108 -0.40 11.28 -10.25
N ARG A 109 -1.61 11.66 -10.68
CA ARG A 109 -2.17 13.01 -10.47
C ARG A 109 -3.55 12.88 -9.83
N LYS A 110 -3.80 13.67 -8.77
CA LYS A 110 -5.11 13.78 -8.12
C LYS A 110 -6.16 14.33 -9.08
#